data_AF-A0A847ZRP9-F1
#
_entry.id   AF-A0A847ZRP9-F1
#
_cell.length_a   1.000
_cell.length_b   1.000
_cell.length_c   1.000
_cell.angle_alpha   90.00
_cell.angle_beta   90.00
_cell.angle_gamma   90.00
#
_symmetry.space_group_name_H-M   'P 1'
#
loop_
_entity.id
_entity.type
_entity.pdbx_description
1 polymer ?
#
loop_
_entity_poly.entity_id
_entity_poly.type
_entity_poly.pdbx_seq_one_letter_code
_entity_poly.pdbx_strand_id
1 'polypeptide(L)'
;MDESVYGKEERGHWAPSKPVSYGPAFAWPPQPVALFKWFFGFPGYLFPWTVPYALLAFAIWQWLTPSLEAMKTLSWDWVLFVLARNFIMAVIVYGAWHLWLYRWKKQDTNFKYNKQWPKNESSLFTFGNQVHDNMFHTLASGVPIWTAYEVALLWAYANGYAPMISFETHPVWFVAMFFVVPFIHEVGFYFAHRLVHFPVLYKWAHHLHHRNVSPGPWSGLSMHPIEHVIYFSTIALFFFIPAHPIHMINLASRLGVAPAQGHTGFDRLDLGEETSMDVSYYAHYLHHKYFEVNYADGMVPLDKWFGSFHDGTPEAHEAMKARRARMGDRLAKNG
;
A
#
# COMPACT_ATOMS: atom_id res chain seq x y z
N MET A 1 23.03 -10.88 -11.01
CA MET A 1 22.79 -11.80 -9.87
C MET A 1 21.95 -12.98 -10.35
N ASP A 2 22.20 -14.20 -9.88
CA ASP A 2 21.37 -15.37 -10.21
C ASP A 2 20.10 -15.41 -9.34
N GLU A 3 18.93 -15.19 -9.93
CA GLU A 3 17.64 -15.25 -9.21
C GLU A 3 17.24 -16.65 -8.74
N SER A 4 17.83 -17.71 -9.31
CA SER A 4 17.51 -19.10 -8.96
C SER A 4 17.92 -19.46 -7.52
N VAL A 5 18.86 -18.70 -6.95
CA VAL A 5 19.27 -18.82 -5.54
C VAL A 5 18.15 -18.34 -4.61
N TYR A 6 17.33 -17.39 -5.05
CA TYR A 6 16.31 -16.75 -4.23
C TYR A 6 14.90 -17.29 -4.46
N GLY A 7 14.66 -17.97 -5.58
CA GLY A 7 13.35 -18.41 -5.97
C GLY A 7 13.37 -19.35 -7.17
N LYS A 8 12.17 -19.72 -7.61
CA LYS A 8 11.98 -20.62 -8.75
C LYS A 8 11.01 -19.99 -9.74
N GLU A 9 11.31 -20.17 -11.02
CA GLU A 9 10.38 -19.82 -12.08
C GLU A 9 9.65 -21.07 -12.56
N GLU A 10 8.32 -20.96 -12.70
CA GLU A 10 7.50 -21.94 -13.40
C GLU A 10 6.57 -21.21 -14.38
N ARG A 11 6.68 -21.56 -15.67
CA ARG A 11 5.80 -21.05 -16.75
C ARG A 11 5.69 -19.51 -16.80
N GLY A 12 6.81 -18.79 -16.65
CA GLY A 12 6.83 -17.32 -16.68
C GLY A 12 6.39 -16.66 -15.36
N HIS A 13 6.18 -17.44 -14.30
CA HIS A 13 5.90 -16.93 -12.96
C HIS A 13 7.06 -17.27 -12.01
N TRP A 14 7.71 -16.25 -11.48
CA TRP A 14 8.75 -16.38 -10.48
C TRP A 14 8.14 -16.30 -9.08
N ALA A 15 8.59 -17.18 -8.18
CA ALA A 15 8.19 -17.23 -6.79
C ALA A 15 9.42 -17.28 -5.87
N PRO A 16 9.47 -16.50 -4.79
CA PRO A 16 10.55 -16.58 -3.82
C PRO A 16 10.52 -17.93 -3.10
N SER A 17 11.70 -18.45 -2.78
CA SER A 17 11.87 -19.68 -2.01
C SER A 17 11.44 -19.51 -0.55
N LYS A 18 11.48 -18.26 -0.05
CA LYS A 18 11.03 -17.91 1.31
C LYS A 18 9.51 -17.69 1.29
N PRO A 19 8.72 -18.45 2.09
CA PRO A 19 7.29 -18.21 2.21
C PRO A 19 6.98 -16.84 2.80
N VAL A 20 5.83 -16.28 2.44
CA VAL A 20 5.32 -15.06 3.09
C VAL A 20 5.17 -15.32 4.59
N SER A 21 5.61 -14.37 5.40
CA SER A 21 5.49 -14.45 6.85
C SER A 21 5.18 -13.06 7.43
N TYR A 22 4.54 -13.05 8.60
CA TYR A 22 4.33 -11.84 9.38
C TYR A 22 5.50 -11.64 10.33
N GLY A 23 5.71 -10.39 10.75
CA GLY A 23 6.66 -10.07 11.82
C GLY A 23 6.35 -10.81 13.13
N PRO A 24 7.33 -10.95 14.03
CA PRO A 24 7.20 -11.70 15.28
C PRO A 24 6.33 -11.00 16.34
N ALA A 25 5.79 -9.81 16.08
CA ALA A 25 4.99 -9.01 17.02
C ALA A 25 3.76 -9.77 17.56
N PHE A 26 3.19 -10.66 16.76
CA PHE A 26 2.03 -11.49 17.12
C PHE A 26 2.36 -12.99 17.19
N ALA A 27 3.64 -13.35 17.32
CA ALA A 27 4.05 -14.75 17.43
C ALA A 27 3.59 -15.37 18.76
N TRP A 28 3.14 -16.63 18.70
CA TRP A 28 2.83 -17.42 19.88
C TRP A 28 3.58 -18.78 19.83
N PRO A 29 4.35 -19.15 20.87
CA PRO A 29 4.62 -18.37 22.09
C PRO A 29 5.40 -17.06 21.79
N PRO A 30 5.32 -16.03 22.66
CA PRO A 30 6.01 -14.76 22.44
C PRO A 30 7.53 -14.96 22.30
N GLN A 31 8.15 -14.23 21.37
CA GLN A 31 9.58 -14.35 21.06
C GLN A 31 10.31 -13.00 21.26
N PRO A 32 10.63 -12.58 22.51
CA PRO A 32 11.15 -11.24 22.78
C PRO A 32 12.44 -10.90 22.04
N VAL A 33 13.37 -11.86 21.92
CA VAL A 33 14.64 -11.65 21.22
C VAL A 33 14.42 -11.46 19.71
N ALA A 34 13.54 -12.26 19.11
CA ALA A 34 13.19 -12.12 17.69
C ALA A 34 12.45 -10.79 17.44
N LEU A 35 11.54 -10.42 18.33
CA LEU A 35 10.82 -9.15 18.28
C LEU A 35 11.78 -7.96 18.36
N PHE A 36 12.73 -7.96 19.30
CA PHE A 36 13.73 -6.90 19.41
C PHE A 36 14.59 -6.80 18.14
N LYS A 37 15.08 -7.93 17.63
CA LYS A 37 15.89 -7.97 16.39
C LYS A 37 15.09 -7.48 15.18
N TRP A 38 13.83 -7.86 15.05
CA TRP A 38 12.97 -7.41 13.97
C TRP A 38 12.62 -5.93 14.11
N PHE A 39 12.39 -5.44 15.32
CA PHE A 39 12.02 -4.04 15.55
C PHE A 39 13.11 -3.09 15.03
N PHE A 40 14.38 -3.35 15.37
CA PHE A 40 15.53 -2.53 14.98
C PHE A 40 16.28 -3.03 13.73
N GLY A 41 15.83 -4.13 13.11
CA GLY A 41 16.51 -4.79 11.99
C GLY A 41 16.28 -4.13 10.62
N PHE A 42 16.94 -4.70 9.60
CA PHE A 42 16.80 -4.30 8.20
C PHE A 42 16.72 -5.56 7.29
N PRO A 43 15.57 -5.85 6.65
CA PRO A 43 14.27 -5.23 6.89
C PRO A 43 13.72 -5.57 8.28
N GLY A 44 12.92 -4.66 8.83
CA GLY A 44 12.37 -4.71 10.17
C GLY A 44 11.16 -3.78 10.34
N TYR A 45 10.77 -3.50 11.59
CA TYR A 45 9.64 -2.60 11.86
C TYR A 45 9.96 -1.15 11.49
N LEU A 46 11.13 -0.66 11.93
CA LEU A 46 11.53 0.73 11.74
C LEU A 46 12.04 1.01 10.33
N PHE A 47 12.80 0.07 9.76
CA PHE A 47 13.49 0.24 8.49
C PHE A 47 13.15 -0.90 7.50
N PRO A 48 13.07 -0.62 6.19
CA PRO A 48 13.42 0.64 5.53
C PRO A 48 12.30 1.68 5.53
N TRP A 49 11.09 1.38 6.02
CA TRP A 49 9.91 2.16 5.61
C TRP A 49 9.34 3.07 6.69
N THR A 50 9.12 2.59 7.92
CA THR A 50 8.42 3.34 8.97
C THR A 50 9.12 4.66 9.31
N VAL A 51 10.43 4.62 9.52
CA VAL A 51 11.21 5.84 9.83
C VAL A 51 11.26 6.81 8.65
N PRO A 52 11.58 6.38 7.41
CA PRO A 52 11.53 7.31 6.26
C PRO A 52 10.16 7.93 6.00
N TYR A 53 9.04 7.21 6.18
CA TYR A 53 7.71 7.82 6.08
C TYR A 53 7.45 8.83 7.20
N ALA A 54 7.88 8.56 8.43
CA ALA A 54 7.81 9.54 9.52
C ALA A 54 8.62 10.80 9.21
N LEU A 55 9.85 10.66 8.70
CA LEU A 55 10.70 11.79 8.29
C LEU A 55 10.10 12.57 7.13
N LEU A 56 9.51 11.89 6.13
CA LEU A 56 8.77 12.53 5.06
C LEU A 56 7.60 13.35 5.60
N ALA A 57 6.86 12.82 6.57
CA ALA A 57 5.77 13.53 7.21
C ALA A 57 6.23 14.79 7.95
N PHE A 58 7.37 14.72 8.66
CA PHE A 58 8.02 15.90 9.24
C PHE A 58 8.35 16.94 8.17
N ALA A 59 8.93 16.51 7.05
CA ALA A 59 9.28 17.41 5.97
C ALA A 59 8.05 18.07 5.33
N ILE A 60 7.00 17.28 5.10
CA ILE A 60 5.74 17.80 4.56
C ILE A 60 5.12 18.79 5.53
N TRP A 61 5.03 18.46 6.82
CA TRP A 61 4.47 19.36 7.82
C TRP A 61 5.25 20.67 7.95
N GLN A 62 6.58 20.58 7.98
CA GLN A 62 7.44 21.72 8.26
C GLN A 62 7.57 22.69 7.08
N TRP A 63 7.58 22.17 5.85
CA TRP A 63 7.93 22.97 4.66
C TRP A 63 6.86 22.97 3.57
N LEU A 64 5.97 21.96 3.56
CA LEU A 64 5.00 21.74 2.48
C LEU A 64 3.56 21.63 3.02
N THR A 65 3.29 22.31 4.14
CA THR A 65 1.95 22.45 4.70
C THR A 65 1.72 23.92 5.06
N PRO A 66 0.56 24.50 4.70
CA PRO A 66 0.23 25.87 5.09
C PRO A 66 0.17 26.03 6.62
N SER A 67 0.25 27.27 7.10
CA SER A 67 0.10 27.53 8.54
C SER A 67 -1.31 27.19 9.03
N LEU A 68 -1.44 26.83 10.31
CA LEU A 68 -2.75 26.58 10.92
C LEU A 68 -3.71 27.77 10.75
N GLU A 69 -3.21 29.00 10.85
CA GLU A 69 -4.02 30.21 10.61
C GLU A 69 -4.57 30.28 9.18
N ALA A 70 -3.75 29.97 8.16
CA ALA A 70 -4.21 29.96 6.77
C ALA A 70 -5.29 28.89 6.52
N MET A 71 -5.19 27.76 7.22
CA MET A 71 -6.10 26.62 7.07
C MET A 71 -7.43 26.78 7.81
N LYS A 72 -7.63 27.85 8.62
CA LYS A 72 -8.91 28.11 9.29
C LYS A 72 -10.04 28.38 8.29
N THR A 73 -9.74 29.10 7.21
CA THR A 73 -10.68 29.42 6.14
C THR A 73 -10.31 28.65 4.88
N LEU A 74 -11.25 27.89 4.32
CA LEU A 74 -11.03 27.22 3.04
C LEU A 74 -10.78 28.27 1.95
N SER A 75 -9.65 28.16 1.27
CA SER A 75 -9.35 28.96 0.08
C SER A 75 -8.69 28.10 -0.99
N TRP A 76 -8.90 28.47 -2.25
CA TRP A 76 -8.31 27.75 -3.37
C TRP A 76 -6.79 27.76 -3.33
N ASP A 77 -6.17 28.83 -2.86
CA ASP A 77 -4.71 28.98 -2.85
C ASP A 77 -4.01 27.84 -2.10
N TRP A 78 -4.42 27.58 -0.86
CA TRP A 78 -3.77 26.56 -0.04
C TRP A 78 -4.26 25.15 -0.37
N VAL A 79 -5.51 24.99 -0.81
CA VAL A 79 -6.03 23.70 -1.28
C VAL A 79 -5.27 23.25 -2.54
N LEU A 80 -5.07 24.16 -3.50
CA LEU A 80 -4.32 23.89 -4.71
C LEU A 80 -2.83 23.67 -4.42
N PHE A 81 -2.26 24.34 -3.41
CA PHE A 81 -0.90 24.05 -2.94
C PHE A 81 -0.75 22.61 -2.44
N VAL A 82 -1.65 22.14 -1.57
CA VAL A 82 -1.64 20.75 -1.08
C VAL A 82 -1.84 19.77 -2.22
N LEU A 83 -2.75 20.07 -3.16
CA LEU A 83 -2.99 19.28 -4.36
C LEU A 83 -1.72 19.15 -5.21
N ALA A 84 -1.10 20.28 -5.55
CA ALA A 84 0.12 20.32 -6.36
C ALA A 84 1.26 19.55 -5.70
N ARG A 85 1.44 19.71 -4.39
CA ARG A 85 2.41 18.93 -3.61
C ARG A 85 2.17 17.43 -3.73
N ASN A 86 0.93 16.96 -3.52
CA ASN A 86 0.59 15.54 -3.63
C ASN A 86 0.78 14.99 -5.05
N PHE A 87 0.45 15.79 -6.07
CA PHE A 87 0.73 15.47 -7.47
C PHE A 87 2.22 15.29 -7.72
N ILE A 88 3.05 16.25 -7.28
CA ILE A 88 4.50 16.19 -7.46
C ILE A 88 5.07 14.96 -6.75
N MET A 89 4.65 14.68 -5.51
CA MET A 89 5.08 13.49 -4.79
C MET A 89 4.68 12.19 -5.50
N ALA A 90 3.44 12.08 -5.98
CA ALA A 90 3.00 10.92 -6.74
C ALA A 90 3.81 10.75 -8.03
N VAL A 91 3.99 11.81 -8.82
CA VAL A 91 4.77 11.75 -10.07
C VAL A 91 6.21 11.35 -9.81
N ILE A 92 6.85 11.91 -8.78
CA ILE A 92 8.24 11.57 -8.44
C ILE A 92 8.35 10.12 -7.99
N VAL A 93 7.53 9.67 -7.03
CA VAL A 93 7.68 8.33 -6.45
C VAL A 93 7.27 7.24 -7.44
N TYR A 94 6.07 7.34 -8.03
CA TYR A 94 5.61 6.35 -9.00
C TYR A 94 6.45 6.39 -10.28
N GLY A 95 6.83 7.59 -10.72
CA GLY A 95 7.70 7.80 -11.87
C GLY A 95 9.08 7.22 -11.66
N ALA A 96 9.72 7.41 -10.50
CA ALA A 96 11.05 6.86 -10.22
C ALA A 96 11.05 5.32 -10.28
N TRP A 97 10.11 4.67 -9.60
CA TRP A 97 9.96 3.20 -9.67
C TRP A 97 9.69 2.72 -11.09
N HIS A 98 8.79 3.39 -11.81
CA HIS A 98 8.44 3.00 -13.18
C HIS A 98 9.62 3.20 -14.14
N LEU A 99 10.33 4.33 -14.05
CA LEU A 99 11.48 4.61 -14.88
C LEU A 99 12.57 3.57 -14.67
N TRP A 100 12.89 3.27 -13.41
CA TRP A 100 13.94 2.30 -13.07
C TRP A 100 13.62 0.88 -13.57
N LEU A 101 12.44 0.35 -13.21
CA LEU A 101 12.10 -1.05 -13.42
C LEU A 101 11.47 -1.34 -14.77
N TYR A 102 10.69 -0.42 -15.34
CA TYR A 102 9.87 -0.68 -16.52
C TYR A 102 10.34 0.04 -17.77
N ARG A 103 10.85 1.27 -17.65
CA ARG A 103 11.33 2.04 -18.80
C ARG A 103 12.79 1.74 -19.12
N TRP A 104 13.67 1.88 -18.13
CA TRP A 104 15.11 1.62 -18.28
C TRP A 104 15.45 0.14 -18.10
N LYS A 105 14.54 -0.64 -17.50
CA LYS A 105 14.68 -2.08 -17.29
C LYS A 105 16.05 -2.45 -16.69
N LYS A 106 16.47 -1.72 -15.65
CA LYS A 106 17.83 -1.84 -15.08
C LYS A 106 18.20 -3.26 -14.65
N GLN A 107 17.21 -4.09 -14.31
CA GLN A 107 17.38 -5.50 -13.96
C GLN A 107 16.58 -6.45 -14.89
N ASP A 108 16.14 -5.96 -16.05
CA ASP A 108 15.22 -6.65 -16.98
C ASP A 108 14.09 -7.38 -16.24
N THR A 109 14.00 -8.71 -16.35
CA THR A 109 12.98 -9.52 -15.66
C THR A 109 13.52 -10.25 -14.41
N ASN A 110 14.75 -9.95 -14.00
CA ASN A 110 15.36 -10.54 -12.80
C ASN A 110 14.51 -10.19 -11.57
N PHE A 111 14.09 -11.19 -10.80
CA PHE A 111 13.17 -11.12 -9.66
C PHE A 111 11.74 -10.66 -9.98
N LYS A 112 11.34 -10.58 -11.26
CA LYS A 112 9.97 -10.20 -11.64
C LYS A 112 9.01 -11.37 -11.43
N TYR A 113 7.96 -11.19 -10.62
CA TYR A 113 7.01 -12.26 -10.31
C TYR A 113 6.25 -12.79 -11.52
N ASN A 114 5.88 -11.91 -12.45
CA ASN A 114 5.31 -12.28 -13.74
C ASN A 114 6.23 -11.71 -14.83
N LYS A 115 6.87 -12.58 -15.62
CA LYS A 115 7.83 -12.18 -16.65
C LYS A 115 7.21 -11.35 -17.78
N GLN A 116 5.89 -11.30 -17.89
CA GLN A 116 5.19 -10.44 -18.83
C GLN A 116 5.25 -8.96 -18.43
N TRP A 117 5.64 -8.14 -19.40
CA TRP A 117 5.59 -6.68 -19.31
C TRP A 117 4.17 -6.12 -19.44
N PRO A 118 3.90 -4.89 -18.97
CA PRO A 118 2.60 -4.25 -19.10
C PRO A 118 2.10 -4.20 -20.54
N LYS A 119 0.77 -4.31 -20.72
CA LYS A 119 0.15 -4.33 -22.05
C LYS A 119 0.11 -2.92 -22.65
N ASN A 120 0.68 -2.77 -23.84
CA ASN A 120 0.70 -1.50 -24.56
C ASN A 120 -0.42 -1.34 -25.60
N GLU A 121 -1.05 -2.46 -25.98
CA GLU A 121 -2.19 -2.51 -26.90
C GLU A 121 -3.21 -3.54 -26.38
N SER A 122 -4.24 -3.07 -25.69
CA SER A 122 -5.28 -3.94 -25.15
C SER A 122 -6.58 -3.18 -24.90
N SER A 123 -7.69 -3.74 -25.40
CA SER A 123 -9.05 -3.25 -25.16
C SER A 123 -9.51 -3.35 -23.71
N LEU A 124 -8.73 -4.00 -22.83
CA LEU A 124 -8.99 -4.05 -21.38
C LEU A 124 -8.78 -2.69 -20.69
N PHE A 125 -7.99 -1.80 -21.28
CA PHE A 125 -7.65 -0.49 -20.72
C PHE A 125 -8.31 0.62 -21.53
N THR A 126 -8.80 1.66 -20.85
CA THR A 126 -9.60 2.74 -21.46
C THR A 126 -8.83 3.46 -22.57
N PHE A 127 -7.52 3.63 -22.39
CA PHE A 127 -6.62 4.28 -23.36
C PHE A 127 -5.87 3.28 -24.25
N GLY A 128 -6.27 2.01 -24.28
CA GLY A 128 -5.56 0.95 -25.00
C GLY A 128 -4.19 0.57 -24.42
N ASN A 129 -3.71 1.29 -23.40
CA ASN A 129 -2.40 1.14 -22.79
C ASN A 129 -2.51 1.09 -21.26
N GLN A 130 -1.95 0.06 -20.64
CA GLN A 130 -2.02 -0.17 -19.20
C GLN A 130 -1.39 0.96 -18.39
N VAL A 131 -0.23 1.49 -18.81
CA VAL A 131 0.48 2.51 -18.04
C VAL A 131 -0.27 3.84 -18.09
N HIS A 132 -0.76 4.25 -19.26
CA HIS A 132 -1.53 5.50 -19.41
C HIS A 132 -2.81 5.48 -18.58
N ASP A 133 -3.52 4.36 -18.64
CA ASP A 133 -4.74 4.14 -17.87
C ASP A 133 -4.47 4.17 -16.36
N ASN A 134 -3.39 3.51 -15.91
CA ASN A 134 -2.99 3.53 -14.52
C ASN A 134 -2.55 4.91 -14.02
N MET A 135 -1.82 5.66 -14.85
CA MET A 135 -1.46 7.04 -14.55
C MET A 135 -2.71 7.92 -14.45
N PHE A 136 -3.67 7.76 -15.37
CA PHE A 136 -4.91 8.51 -15.35
C PHE A 136 -5.69 8.28 -14.06
N HIS A 137 -5.96 7.03 -13.66
CA HIS A 137 -6.70 6.76 -12.42
C HIS A 137 -5.95 7.22 -11.16
N THR A 138 -4.63 7.04 -11.12
CA THR A 138 -3.79 7.52 -10.00
C THR A 138 -3.86 9.04 -9.87
N LEU A 139 -3.67 9.76 -10.97
CA LEU A 139 -3.50 11.21 -10.97
C LEU A 139 -4.82 11.98 -11.05
N ALA A 140 -5.81 11.51 -11.81
CA ALA A 140 -7.07 12.21 -12.03
C ALA A 140 -8.09 12.02 -10.90
N SER A 141 -8.05 10.89 -10.18
CA SER A 141 -8.95 10.67 -9.02
C SER A 141 -8.21 10.33 -7.74
N GLY A 142 -7.18 9.48 -7.79
CA GLY A 142 -6.45 9.04 -6.59
C GLY A 142 -5.84 10.21 -5.81
N VAL A 143 -5.01 11.03 -6.47
CA VAL A 143 -4.35 12.20 -5.86
C VAL A 143 -5.35 13.29 -5.42
N PRO A 144 -6.38 13.65 -6.21
CA PRO A 144 -7.41 14.58 -5.76
C PRO A 144 -8.20 14.10 -4.53
N ILE A 145 -8.59 12.82 -4.47
CA ILE A 145 -9.34 12.27 -3.33
C ILE A 145 -8.46 12.18 -2.09
N TRP A 146 -7.21 11.75 -2.23
CA TRP A 146 -6.21 11.84 -1.15
C TRP A 146 -6.13 13.27 -0.60
N THR A 147 -5.93 14.24 -1.49
CA THR A 147 -5.86 15.66 -1.13
C THR A 147 -7.13 16.13 -0.41
N ALA A 148 -8.31 15.70 -0.85
CA ALA A 148 -9.58 16.08 -0.22
C ALA A 148 -9.66 15.62 1.25
N TYR A 149 -9.25 14.38 1.55
CA TYR A 149 -9.18 13.88 2.94
C TYR A 149 -8.19 14.70 3.77
N GLU A 150 -7.01 14.98 3.22
CA GLU A 150 -5.99 15.74 3.92
C GLU A 150 -6.42 17.18 4.20
N VAL A 151 -6.97 17.87 3.20
CA VAL A 151 -7.53 19.23 3.32
C VAL A 151 -8.63 19.27 4.38
N ALA A 152 -9.55 18.30 4.38
CA ALA A 152 -10.63 18.24 5.36
C ALA A 152 -10.09 18.12 6.80
N LEU A 153 -9.10 17.26 7.04
CA LEU A 153 -8.50 17.09 8.37
C LEU A 153 -7.66 18.29 8.78
N LEU A 154 -6.88 18.87 7.86
CA LEU A 154 -6.09 20.08 8.13
C LEU A 154 -6.98 21.27 8.52
N TRP A 155 -8.07 21.48 7.78
CA TRP A 155 -9.08 22.48 8.12
C TRP A 155 -9.74 22.19 9.46
N ALA A 156 -10.05 20.92 9.75
CA ALA A 156 -10.63 20.51 11.02
C ALA A 156 -9.69 20.75 12.21
N TYR A 157 -8.39 20.46 12.07
CA TYR A 157 -7.39 20.78 13.09
C TYR A 157 -7.28 22.28 13.32
N ALA A 158 -7.22 23.07 12.25
CA ALA A 158 -7.09 24.53 12.33
C ALA A 158 -8.27 25.20 13.06
N ASN A 159 -9.47 24.62 12.94
CA ASN A 159 -10.69 25.13 13.56
C ASN A 159 -11.06 24.45 14.89
N GLY A 160 -10.25 23.49 15.36
CA GLY A 160 -10.53 22.74 16.60
C GLY A 160 -11.68 21.74 16.49
N TYR A 161 -12.09 21.34 15.28
CA TYR A 161 -13.07 20.27 15.05
C TYR A 161 -12.48 18.86 15.18
N ALA A 162 -11.16 18.72 15.01
CA ALA A 162 -10.43 17.48 15.26
C ALA A 162 -9.50 17.67 16.48
N PRO A 163 -9.31 16.63 17.32
CA PRO A 163 -8.50 16.72 18.52
C PRO A 163 -7.00 16.84 18.18
N MET A 164 -6.41 17.99 18.48
CA MET A 164 -4.99 18.26 18.23
C MET A 164 -4.18 18.18 19.53
N ILE A 165 -3.11 17.38 19.52
CA ILE A 165 -2.09 17.39 20.58
C ILE A 165 -0.83 18.12 20.10
N SER A 166 0.03 18.53 21.03
CA SER A 166 1.37 19.03 20.73
C SER A 166 2.43 18.22 21.49
N PHE A 167 3.69 18.32 21.05
CA PHE A 167 4.79 17.65 21.75
C PHE A 167 5.01 18.23 23.15
N GLU A 168 4.83 19.53 23.33
CA GLU A 168 5.04 20.25 24.59
C GLU A 168 4.04 19.79 25.67
N THR A 169 2.81 19.46 25.25
CA THR A 169 1.72 19.08 26.15
C THR A 169 1.64 17.57 26.35
N HIS A 170 1.95 16.78 25.32
CA HIS A 170 1.79 15.33 25.32
C HIS A 170 2.99 14.60 24.68
N PRO A 171 4.22 14.75 25.19
CA PRO A 171 5.44 14.28 24.51
C PRO A 171 5.45 12.76 24.32
N VAL A 172 5.01 11.99 25.33
CA VAL A 172 4.96 10.53 25.26
C VAL A 172 3.98 10.06 24.19
N TRP A 173 2.76 10.60 24.18
CA TRP A 173 1.74 10.20 23.21
C TRP A 173 2.08 10.67 21.80
N PHE A 174 2.66 11.85 21.66
CA PHE A 174 3.19 12.35 20.39
C PHE A 174 4.21 11.38 19.79
N VAL A 175 5.21 10.95 20.57
CA VAL A 175 6.21 9.98 20.08
C VAL A 175 5.58 8.61 19.83
N ALA A 176 4.69 8.14 20.71
CA ALA A 176 4.01 6.87 20.54
C ALA A 176 3.20 6.80 19.23
N MET A 177 2.57 7.91 18.82
CA MET A 177 1.75 7.96 17.62
C MET A 177 2.52 7.66 16.33
N PHE A 178 3.83 7.94 16.25
CA PHE A 178 4.64 7.51 15.10
C PHE A 178 4.75 5.99 14.97
N PHE A 179 4.66 5.26 16.09
CA PHE A 179 4.61 3.81 16.09
C PHE A 179 3.19 3.28 15.99
N VAL A 180 2.14 4.06 16.27
CA VAL A 180 0.74 3.64 16.10
C VAL A 180 0.26 3.81 14.66
N VAL A 181 0.72 4.85 13.96
CA VAL A 181 0.33 5.13 12.56
C VAL A 181 0.52 3.93 11.62
N PRO A 182 1.63 3.18 11.64
CA PRO A 182 1.76 1.96 10.83
C PRO A 182 0.69 0.90 11.11
N PHE A 183 0.24 0.76 12.37
CA PHE A 183 -0.84 -0.16 12.71
C PHE A 183 -2.19 0.34 12.20
N ILE A 184 -2.47 1.65 12.35
CA ILE A 184 -3.68 2.27 11.78
C ILE A 184 -3.71 2.06 10.27
N HIS A 185 -2.59 2.31 9.59
CA HIS A 185 -2.43 2.08 8.16
C HIS A 185 -2.79 0.64 7.79
N GLU A 186 -2.19 -0.35 8.46
CA GLU A 186 -2.39 -1.75 8.10
C GLU A 186 -3.80 -2.25 8.37
N VAL A 187 -4.35 -1.96 9.55
CA VAL A 187 -5.70 -2.39 9.92
C VAL A 187 -6.73 -1.71 9.03
N GLY A 188 -6.59 -0.40 8.80
CA GLY A 188 -7.47 0.36 7.91
C GLY A 188 -7.39 -0.14 6.48
N PHE A 189 -6.19 -0.33 5.94
CA PHE A 189 -5.97 -0.91 4.62
C PHE A 189 -6.65 -2.26 4.48
N TYR A 190 -6.44 -3.18 5.44
CA TYR A 190 -7.04 -4.50 5.41
C TYR A 190 -8.57 -4.47 5.30
N PHE A 191 -9.24 -3.69 6.15
CA PHE A 191 -10.70 -3.64 6.15
C PHE A 191 -11.25 -2.91 4.93
N ALA A 192 -10.61 -1.81 4.50
CA ALA A 192 -10.96 -1.11 3.26
C ALA A 192 -10.82 -2.03 2.04
N HIS A 193 -9.69 -2.76 1.96
CA HIS A 193 -9.39 -3.68 0.88
C HIS A 193 -10.37 -4.87 0.87
N ARG A 194 -10.60 -5.51 2.01
CA ARG A 194 -11.57 -6.61 2.11
C ARG A 194 -13.00 -6.15 1.78
N LEU A 195 -13.38 -4.92 2.14
CA LEU A 195 -14.68 -4.34 1.82
C LEU A 195 -14.88 -4.18 0.31
N VAL A 196 -13.89 -3.65 -0.41
CA VAL A 196 -14.03 -3.45 -1.87
C VAL A 196 -14.08 -4.76 -2.67
N HIS A 197 -13.67 -5.87 -2.06
CA HIS A 197 -13.88 -7.23 -2.61
C HIS A 197 -15.29 -7.78 -2.41
N PHE A 198 -16.17 -7.09 -1.69
CA PHE A 198 -17.58 -7.46 -1.63
C PHE A 198 -18.19 -7.47 -3.04
N PRO A 199 -18.99 -8.47 -3.46
CA PRO A 199 -19.31 -8.70 -4.88
C PRO A 199 -19.84 -7.49 -5.66
N VAL A 200 -20.65 -6.65 -5.00
CA VAL A 200 -21.16 -5.40 -5.59
C VAL A 200 -20.01 -4.42 -5.83
N LEU A 201 -19.26 -4.09 -4.79
CA LEU A 201 -18.14 -3.16 -4.89
C LEU A 201 -17.04 -3.68 -5.83
N TYR A 202 -16.82 -4.99 -5.84
CA TYR A 202 -15.86 -5.60 -6.76
C TYR A 202 -16.26 -5.37 -8.22
N LYS A 203 -17.51 -5.72 -8.57
CA LYS A 203 -18.01 -5.57 -9.94
C LYS A 203 -18.01 -4.12 -10.39
N TRP A 204 -18.43 -3.20 -9.52
CA TRP A 204 -18.60 -1.78 -9.89
C TRP A 204 -17.31 -0.96 -9.83
N ALA A 205 -16.39 -1.28 -8.92
CA ALA A 205 -15.21 -0.47 -8.65
C ALA A 205 -13.92 -1.29 -8.71
N HIS A 206 -13.79 -2.34 -7.89
CA HIS A 206 -12.48 -2.98 -7.65
C HIS A 206 -11.94 -3.79 -8.83
N HIS A 207 -12.80 -4.25 -9.75
CA HIS A 207 -12.36 -4.94 -10.96
C HIS A 207 -11.41 -4.07 -11.80
N LEU A 208 -11.55 -2.74 -11.73
CA LEU A 208 -10.69 -1.78 -12.42
C LEU A 208 -9.25 -1.88 -11.96
N HIS A 209 -9.04 -2.05 -10.66
CA HIS A 209 -7.72 -2.27 -10.09
C HIS A 209 -7.17 -3.64 -10.52
N HIS A 210 -8.00 -4.68 -10.39
CA HIS A 210 -7.65 -6.09 -10.65
C HIS A 210 -7.45 -6.48 -12.11
N ARG A 211 -7.81 -5.63 -13.09
CA ARG A 211 -7.41 -5.86 -14.49
C ARG A 211 -5.88 -5.82 -14.68
N ASN A 212 -5.15 -5.25 -13.71
CA ASN A 212 -3.69 -5.23 -13.64
C ASN A 212 -3.07 -6.54 -13.12
N VAL A 213 -3.36 -7.68 -13.75
CA VAL A 213 -2.84 -9.01 -13.35
C VAL A 213 -1.31 -9.14 -13.36
N SER A 214 -0.62 -8.26 -14.09
CA SER A 214 0.84 -8.02 -13.96
C SER A 214 0.99 -6.58 -13.46
N PRO A 215 0.98 -6.36 -12.13
CA PRO A 215 1.02 -5.03 -11.58
C PRO A 215 2.38 -4.38 -11.85
N GLY A 216 2.35 -3.07 -12.07
CA GLY A 216 3.52 -2.19 -12.11
C GLY A 216 3.29 -0.97 -11.21
N PRO A 217 4.29 -0.10 -10.96
CA PRO A 217 4.21 0.94 -9.94
C PRO A 217 2.94 1.81 -10.04
N TRP A 218 2.62 2.29 -11.25
CA TRP A 218 1.41 3.08 -11.51
C TRP A 218 0.08 2.35 -11.26
N SER A 219 0.06 1.01 -11.26
CA SER A 219 -1.15 0.26 -10.95
C SER A 219 -1.56 0.35 -9.47
N GLY A 220 -0.65 0.79 -8.58
CA GLY A 220 -0.87 0.74 -7.14
C GLY A 220 -2.03 1.62 -6.66
N LEU A 221 -2.18 2.83 -7.19
CA LEU A 221 -3.32 3.70 -6.92
C LEU A 221 -4.24 3.81 -8.15
N SER A 222 -4.07 2.93 -9.15
CA SER A 222 -5.00 2.83 -10.28
C SER A 222 -6.24 2.09 -9.82
N MET A 223 -7.24 2.85 -9.39
CA MET A 223 -8.47 2.35 -8.82
C MET A 223 -9.64 3.21 -9.30
N HIS A 224 -10.86 2.69 -9.13
CA HIS A 224 -12.05 3.49 -9.37
C HIS A 224 -12.20 4.57 -8.27
N PRO A 225 -12.77 5.77 -8.55
CA PRO A 225 -12.94 6.82 -7.55
C PRO A 225 -13.64 6.38 -6.26
N ILE A 226 -14.65 5.50 -6.34
CA ILE A 226 -15.32 4.93 -5.16
C ILE A 226 -14.33 4.14 -4.28
N GLU A 227 -13.43 3.39 -4.90
CA GLU A 227 -12.39 2.66 -4.19
C GLU A 227 -11.38 3.61 -3.55
N HIS A 228 -10.99 4.70 -4.22
CA HIS A 228 -10.16 5.75 -3.61
C HIS A 228 -10.80 6.34 -2.35
N VAL A 229 -12.10 6.64 -2.38
CA VAL A 229 -12.84 7.14 -1.21
C VAL A 229 -12.75 6.14 -0.05
N ILE A 230 -13.02 4.86 -0.32
CA ILE A 230 -12.97 3.81 0.71
C ILE A 230 -11.53 3.61 1.23
N TYR A 231 -10.54 3.57 0.34
CA TYR A 231 -9.14 3.39 0.66
C TYR A 231 -8.60 4.51 1.56
N PHE A 232 -8.83 5.78 1.18
CA PHE A 232 -8.38 6.94 1.95
C PHE A 232 -9.23 7.24 3.18
N SER A 233 -10.40 6.59 3.34
CA SER A 233 -11.26 6.78 4.52
C SER A 233 -10.56 6.48 5.85
N THR A 234 -9.51 5.67 5.85
CA THR A 234 -8.67 5.43 7.03
C THR A 234 -8.09 6.72 7.63
N ILE A 235 -7.85 7.75 6.80
CA ILE A 235 -7.39 9.08 7.25
C ILE A 235 -8.42 9.72 8.18
N ALA A 236 -9.72 9.48 7.95
CA ALA A 236 -10.81 10.07 8.74
C ALA A 236 -10.82 9.60 10.21
N LEU A 237 -10.12 8.52 10.56
CA LEU A 237 -9.95 8.11 11.96
C LEU A 237 -9.33 9.22 12.83
N PHE A 238 -8.53 10.11 12.22
CA PHE A 238 -7.93 11.26 12.91
C PHE A 238 -8.92 12.37 13.30
N PHE A 239 -10.19 12.30 12.86
CA PHE A 239 -11.23 13.13 13.48
C PHE A 239 -11.50 12.75 14.94
N PHE A 240 -11.14 11.52 15.33
CA PHE A 240 -11.45 10.96 16.65
C PHE A 240 -10.22 10.67 17.49
N ILE A 241 -9.06 10.47 16.86
CA ILE A 241 -7.80 10.14 17.54
C ILE A 241 -7.05 11.44 17.87
N PRO A 242 -6.80 11.76 19.16
CA PRO A 242 -5.97 12.91 19.52
C PRO A 242 -4.56 12.75 18.95
N ALA A 243 -4.21 13.58 17.98
CA ALA A 243 -2.91 13.51 17.34
C ALA A 243 -2.50 14.87 16.78
N HIS A 244 -1.20 15.06 16.63
CA HIS A 244 -0.69 16.21 15.90
C HIS A 244 -0.87 15.98 14.38
N PRO A 245 -1.15 17.01 13.56
CA PRO A 245 -1.39 16.87 12.11
C PRO A 245 -0.32 16.08 11.36
N ILE A 246 0.93 16.13 11.84
CA ILE A 246 2.04 15.34 11.30
C ILE A 246 1.76 13.82 11.24
N HIS A 247 1.06 13.26 12.23
CA HIS A 247 0.75 11.82 12.25
C HIS A 247 -0.31 11.47 11.20
N MET A 248 -1.27 12.36 11.00
CA MET A 248 -2.26 12.26 9.93
C MET A 248 -1.57 12.37 8.56
N ILE A 249 -0.66 13.32 8.38
CA ILE A 249 0.15 13.47 7.16
C ILE A 249 1.02 12.24 6.91
N ASN A 250 1.60 11.64 7.96
CA ASN A 250 2.33 10.39 7.86
C ASN A 250 1.46 9.27 7.27
N LEU A 251 0.26 9.08 7.81
CA LEU A 251 -0.70 8.11 7.25
C LEU A 251 -1.11 8.47 5.82
N ALA A 252 -1.50 9.72 5.57
CA ALA A 252 -2.04 10.16 4.28
C ALA A 252 -0.99 10.04 3.16
N SER A 253 0.22 10.54 3.39
CA SER A 253 1.33 10.43 2.44
C SER A 253 1.74 8.99 2.19
N ARG A 254 1.80 8.16 3.23
CA ARG A 254 2.05 6.71 3.07
C ARG A 254 0.98 6.05 2.21
N LEU A 255 -0.31 6.25 2.49
CA LEU A 255 -1.40 5.73 1.67
C LEU A 255 -1.32 6.22 0.22
N GLY A 256 -0.87 7.47 0.01
CA GLY A 256 -0.74 8.06 -1.33
C GLY A 256 0.40 7.46 -2.17
N VAL A 257 1.59 7.23 -1.57
CA VAL A 257 2.79 6.87 -2.33
C VAL A 257 3.31 5.44 -2.13
N ALA A 258 3.01 4.79 -1.00
CA ALA A 258 3.44 3.40 -0.76
C ALA A 258 2.86 2.38 -1.76
N PRO A 259 1.65 2.57 -2.34
CA PRO A 259 1.16 1.62 -3.34
C PRO A 259 2.07 1.49 -4.57
N ALA A 260 2.85 2.52 -4.93
CA ALA A 260 3.86 2.42 -5.99
C ALA A 260 4.88 1.29 -5.71
N GLN A 261 5.36 1.24 -4.47
CA GLN A 261 6.30 0.24 -3.98
C GLN A 261 5.63 -1.14 -3.86
N GLY A 262 4.40 -1.19 -3.35
CA GLY A 262 3.62 -2.42 -3.22
C GLY A 262 3.29 -3.11 -4.55
N HIS A 263 3.42 -2.38 -5.67
CA HIS A 263 3.07 -2.84 -7.00
C HIS A 263 4.26 -2.80 -7.97
N THR A 264 5.50 -2.82 -7.47
CA THR A 264 6.69 -2.89 -8.34
C THR A 264 6.63 -4.09 -9.27
N GLY A 265 6.05 -5.21 -8.83
CA GLY A 265 6.00 -6.47 -9.58
C GLY A 265 7.30 -7.28 -9.50
N PHE A 266 8.21 -6.88 -8.61
CA PHE A 266 9.50 -7.50 -8.36
C PHE A 266 9.64 -7.87 -6.88
N ASP A 267 10.37 -8.95 -6.60
CA ASP A 267 10.71 -9.35 -5.24
C ASP A 267 11.85 -8.52 -4.66
N ARG A 268 12.83 -8.19 -5.51
CA ARG A 268 14.11 -7.61 -5.08
C ARG A 268 14.59 -6.59 -6.10
N LEU A 269 15.31 -5.58 -5.61
CA LEU A 269 16.12 -4.71 -6.45
C LEU A 269 17.51 -5.31 -6.61
N ASP A 270 17.95 -5.46 -7.85
CA ASP A 270 19.35 -5.80 -8.16
C ASP A 270 20.20 -4.52 -8.11
N LEU A 271 21.13 -4.46 -7.17
CA LEU A 271 22.00 -3.29 -6.94
C LEU A 271 23.39 -3.45 -7.56
N GLY A 272 23.65 -4.55 -8.28
CA GLY A 272 24.97 -4.90 -8.80
C GLY A 272 25.87 -5.56 -7.75
N GLU A 273 27.05 -6.02 -8.16
CA GLU A 273 28.09 -6.63 -7.29
C GLU A 273 27.55 -7.65 -6.28
N GLU A 274 26.67 -8.55 -6.74
CA GLU A 274 26.01 -9.57 -5.91
C GLU A 274 25.19 -9.02 -4.72
N THR A 275 24.91 -7.72 -4.72
CA THR A 275 24.12 -7.03 -3.70
C THR A 275 22.71 -6.76 -4.21
N SER A 276 21.74 -6.84 -3.30
CA SER A 276 20.33 -6.71 -3.62
C SER A 276 19.54 -6.31 -2.39
N MET A 277 18.44 -5.60 -2.62
CA MET A 277 17.56 -5.12 -1.55
C MET A 277 16.19 -5.77 -1.69
N ASP A 278 15.68 -6.30 -0.58
CA ASP A 278 14.32 -6.80 -0.47
C ASP A 278 13.32 -5.65 -0.65
N VAL A 279 12.46 -5.77 -1.65
CA VAL A 279 11.32 -4.87 -1.91
C VAL A 279 10.06 -5.69 -2.11
N SER A 280 10.02 -6.87 -1.48
CA SER A 280 9.04 -7.91 -1.76
C SER A 280 7.67 -7.53 -1.24
N TYR A 281 6.70 -7.61 -2.14
CA TYR A 281 5.27 -7.59 -1.86
C TYR A 281 4.62 -8.84 -2.42
N TYR A 282 5.27 -10.00 -2.24
CA TYR A 282 4.80 -11.25 -2.83
C TYR A 282 3.39 -11.63 -2.37
N ALA A 283 3.04 -11.36 -1.10
CA ALA A 283 1.69 -11.58 -0.58
C ALA A 283 0.63 -10.84 -1.42
N HIS A 284 0.90 -9.57 -1.75
CA HIS A 284 0.03 -8.72 -2.55
C HIS A 284 0.07 -9.09 -4.04
N TYR A 285 1.20 -9.57 -4.55
CA TYR A 285 1.25 -10.19 -5.89
C TYR A 285 0.35 -11.43 -5.97
N LEU A 286 0.38 -12.32 -4.97
CA LEU A 286 -0.51 -13.48 -4.88
C LEU A 286 -1.97 -13.04 -4.77
N HIS A 287 -2.24 -11.92 -4.09
CA HIS A 287 -3.56 -11.30 -4.07
C HIS A 287 -4.02 -10.92 -5.48
N HIS A 288 -3.21 -10.21 -6.28
CA HIS A 288 -3.55 -9.90 -7.69
C HIS A 288 -3.69 -11.15 -8.57
N LYS A 289 -2.97 -12.24 -8.24
CA LYS A 289 -3.02 -13.51 -8.99
C LYS A 289 -4.27 -14.33 -8.67
N TYR A 290 -4.72 -14.33 -7.42
CA TYR A 290 -5.78 -15.22 -6.93
C TYR A 290 -7.02 -14.51 -6.39
N PHE A 291 -7.01 -13.20 -6.21
CA PHE A 291 -8.11 -12.29 -5.80
C PHE A 291 -8.70 -12.51 -4.40
N GLU A 292 -8.65 -13.71 -3.82
CA GLU A 292 -9.35 -14.07 -2.58
C GLU A 292 -8.43 -14.31 -1.36
N VAL A 293 -7.15 -13.96 -1.49
CA VAL A 293 -6.12 -14.21 -0.48
C VAL A 293 -5.32 -12.94 -0.19
N ASN A 294 -4.71 -12.85 0.99
CA ASN A 294 -3.74 -11.80 1.36
C ASN A 294 -4.24 -10.37 1.15
N TYR A 295 -5.28 -9.96 1.89
CA TYR A 295 -5.79 -8.59 1.87
C TYR A 295 -4.93 -7.62 2.69
N ALA A 296 -4.08 -8.10 3.60
CA ALA A 296 -3.23 -7.29 4.47
C ALA A 296 -1.85 -6.97 3.87
N ASP A 297 -1.17 -5.99 4.47
CA ASP A 297 0.15 -5.49 4.03
C ASP A 297 1.35 -6.19 4.72
N GLY A 298 1.17 -6.84 5.90
CA GLY A 298 2.10 -7.88 6.37
C GLY A 298 2.71 -7.75 7.78
N MET A 299 2.33 -6.80 8.62
CA MET A 299 2.79 -6.68 10.02
C MET A 299 1.79 -7.28 11.04
N VAL A 300 0.49 -7.12 10.85
CA VAL A 300 -0.59 -7.70 11.65
C VAL A 300 -1.15 -8.91 10.89
N PRO A 301 -1.23 -10.11 11.50
CA PRO A 301 -1.63 -11.33 10.82
C PRO A 301 -3.14 -11.45 10.56
N LEU A 302 -3.77 -10.40 10.03
CA LEU A 302 -5.20 -10.28 9.78
C LEU A 302 -5.70 -11.38 8.83
N ASP A 303 -4.96 -11.69 7.76
CA ASP A 303 -5.36 -12.77 6.85
C ASP A 303 -5.32 -14.16 7.51
N LYS A 304 -4.43 -14.37 8.50
CA LYS A 304 -4.44 -15.62 9.29
C LYS A 304 -5.66 -15.65 10.20
N TRP A 305 -5.95 -14.55 10.89
CA TRP A 305 -7.09 -14.47 11.82
C TRP A 305 -8.43 -14.63 11.12
N PHE A 306 -8.57 -14.13 9.89
CA PHE A 306 -9.82 -14.18 9.13
C PHE A 306 -9.80 -15.17 7.95
N GLY A 307 -8.82 -16.07 7.88
CA GLY A 307 -8.82 -17.24 6.99
C GLY A 307 -8.56 -16.99 5.50
N SER A 308 -7.88 -15.89 5.15
CA SER A 308 -7.51 -15.51 3.79
C SER A 308 -6.01 -15.61 3.49
N PHE A 309 -5.20 -16.13 4.43
CA PHE A 309 -3.74 -16.16 4.25
C PHE A 309 -3.28 -17.21 3.22
N HIS A 310 -2.35 -16.83 2.35
CA HIS A 310 -1.66 -17.69 1.40
C HIS A 310 -0.18 -17.31 1.31
N ASP A 311 0.72 -18.18 1.76
CA ASP A 311 2.15 -17.87 1.86
C ASP A 311 3.00 -18.23 0.64
N GLY A 312 2.38 -18.80 -0.40
CA GLY A 312 3.05 -19.20 -1.63
C GLY A 312 3.42 -20.69 -1.65
N THR A 313 3.20 -21.41 -0.55
CA THR A 313 3.46 -22.85 -0.47
C THR A 313 2.40 -23.68 -1.22
N PRO A 314 2.73 -24.89 -1.68
CA PRO A 314 1.75 -25.83 -2.24
C PRO A 314 0.60 -26.12 -1.28
N GLU A 315 0.87 -26.21 0.03
CA GLU A 315 -0.12 -26.46 1.06
C GLU A 315 -1.16 -25.34 1.15
N ALA A 316 -0.71 -24.07 1.15
CA ALA A 316 -1.58 -22.91 1.12
C ALA A 316 -2.43 -22.87 -0.17
N HIS A 317 -1.84 -23.30 -1.29
CA HIS A 317 -2.53 -23.35 -2.57
C HIS A 317 -3.67 -24.39 -2.60
N GLU A 318 -3.43 -25.59 -2.06
CA GLU A 318 -4.47 -26.61 -1.93
C GLU A 318 -5.56 -26.20 -0.93
N ALA A 319 -5.19 -25.53 0.17
CA ALA A 319 -6.16 -24.98 1.11
C ALA A 319 -7.10 -23.95 0.47
N MET A 320 -6.56 -23.07 -0.40
CA MET A 320 -7.35 -22.12 -1.20
C MET A 320 -8.30 -22.86 -2.15
N LYS A 321 -7.83 -23.84 -2.93
CA LYS A 321 -8.68 -24.63 -3.84
C LYS A 321 -9.84 -25.31 -3.10
N ALA A 322 -9.55 -25.92 -1.95
CA ALA A 322 -10.55 -26.58 -1.13
C ALA A 322 -11.61 -25.59 -0.63
N ARG A 323 -11.22 -24.34 -0.27
CA ARG A 323 -12.17 -23.28 0.11
C ARG A 323 -13.07 -22.88 -1.06
N ARG A 324 -12.52 -22.71 -2.27
CA ARG A 324 -13.30 -22.38 -3.47
C ARG A 324 -14.33 -23.44 -3.80
N ALA A 325 -13.95 -24.72 -3.77
CA ALA A 325 -14.86 -25.82 -4.01
C ALA A 325 -16.06 -25.78 -3.05
N ARG A 326 -15.80 -25.60 -1.74
CA ARG A 326 -16.86 -25.48 -0.72
C ARG A 326 -17.80 -24.29 -0.95
N MET A 327 -17.29 -23.16 -1.44
CA MET A 327 -18.12 -21.99 -1.74
C MET A 327 -18.97 -22.19 -2.99
N GLY A 328 -18.41 -22.80 -4.03
CA GLY A 328 -19.15 -23.18 -5.24
C GLY A 328 -20.32 -24.10 -4.92
N ASP A 329 -20.09 -25.14 -4.12
CA ASP A 329 -21.13 -26.09 -3.70
C ASP A 329 -22.25 -25.41 -2.89
N ARG A 330 -21.92 -24.41 -2.04
CA ARG A 330 -22.92 -23.66 -1.26
C ARG A 330 -23.80 -22.79 -2.14
N LEU A 331 -23.23 -22.13 -3.14
CA LEU A 331 -23.98 -21.31 -4.09
C LEU A 331 -24.89 -22.19 -4.96
N ALA A 332 -24.41 -23.37 -5.38
CA ALA A 332 -25.19 -24.32 -6.17
C ALA A 332 -26.35 -24.98 -5.39
N LYS A 333 -26.30 -25.03 -4.05
CA LYS A 333 -27.38 -25.57 -3.20
C LYS A 333 -28.43 -24.52 -2.80
N ASN A 334 -28.10 -23.24 -2.93
CA ASN A 334 -28.93 -22.12 -2.48
C ASN A 334 -29.55 -21.31 -3.63
N GLY A 335 -29.20 -21.63 -4.89
CA GLY A 335 -29.85 -21.13 -6.10
C GLY A 335 -30.71 -22.22 -6.72
#